data_AF-A0A365MRM2-F1
#
_entry.id   AF-A0A365MRM2-F1
#
_cell.length_a   1.000
_cell.length_b   1.000
_cell.length_c   1.000
_cell.angle_alpha   90.00
_cell.angle_beta   90.00
_cell.angle_gamma   90.00
#
_symmetry.space_group_name_H-M   'P 1'
#
loop_
_entity.id
_entity.type
_entity.pdbx_description
1 polymer ?
#
loop_
_entity_poly.entity_id
_entity_poly.type
_entity_poly.pdbx_seq_one_letter_code
_entity_poly.pdbx_strand_id
1 'polypeptide(L)'
;MASEGPSTKEILLDAVEQTIGADFLKTIEPTDVSNVDENVKGPAITQVPVCSTQLPVPPVFQEAMERKNGLWDIVVGLKEHIPRWVPGSVIKWAAWRAGFKSQEDADYAAQQLEIAAQKWNEANVGVTFEWVPLAKDATFVLTNGGANGTTLARAFFPNGEDLNYVFVYSYAFSQEWKPHMWNVFLHELGHVIGLRHEFAIGDVRDEMTADREGERAVRIGAPDPMSVMNYRNEPPQLQQSDIESTRKFYSMTEDANGKNPSIGMTQVIDYTPR
;
A
#
# COMPACT_ATOMS: atom_id res chain seq x y z
N MET A 1 -15.13 3.91 33.49
CA MET A 1 -14.36 4.15 32.24
C MET A 1 -12.90 4.04 32.62
N ALA A 2 -12.19 3.04 32.12
CA ALA A 2 -10.74 3.02 32.26
C ALA A 2 -10.17 4.02 31.24
N SER A 3 -9.24 4.87 31.65
CA SER A 3 -8.36 5.53 30.70
C SER A 3 -7.44 4.45 30.14
N GLU A 4 -7.61 4.10 28.87
CA GLU A 4 -6.55 3.40 28.17
C GLU A 4 -5.29 4.28 28.23
N GLY A 5 -4.14 3.66 28.50
CA GLY A 5 -2.87 4.38 28.57
C GLY A 5 -2.46 4.90 27.19
N PRO A 6 -1.44 5.77 27.12
CA PRO A 6 -0.97 6.29 25.84
C PRO A 6 -0.59 5.14 24.89
N SER A 7 -0.92 5.31 23.62
CA SER A 7 -0.71 4.30 22.59
C SER A 7 0.79 4.10 22.28
N THR A 8 1.16 3.03 21.57
CA THR A 8 2.56 2.81 21.18
C THR A 8 3.06 3.91 20.24
N LYS A 9 2.17 4.39 19.34
CA LYS A 9 2.37 5.56 18.47
C LYS A 9 2.60 6.82 19.30
N GLU A 10 1.74 7.11 20.29
CA GLU A 10 1.90 8.28 21.18
C GLU A 10 3.22 8.22 21.96
N ILE A 11 3.56 7.09 22.59
CA ILE A 11 4.81 6.89 23.34
C ILE A 11 6.04 7.11 22.43
N LEU A 12 5.99 6.62 21.18
CA LEU A 12 7.09 6.77 20.23
C LEU A 12 7.24 8.22 19.75
N LEU A 13 6.14 8.92 19.49
CA LEU A 13 6.15 10.33 19.10
C LEU A 13 6.66 11.21 20.25
N ASP A 14 6.17 11.01 21.47
CA ASP A 14 6.65 11.70 22.67
C ASP A 14 8.15 11.48 22.88
N ALA A 15 8.63 10.23 22.73
CA ALA A 15 10.06 9.91 22.85
C ALA A 15 10.91 10.58 21.77
N VAL A 16 10.41 10.68 20.53
CA VAL A 16 11.05 11.41 19.43
C VAL A 16 11.12 12.90 19.74
N GLU A 17 10.00 13.51 20.15
CA GLU A 17 9.95 14.94 20.49
C GLU A 17 10.92 15.28 21.64
N GLN A 18 10.97 14.46 22.69
CA GLN A 18 11.86 14.65 23.83
C GLN A 18 13.34 14.41 23.50
N THR A 19 13.66 13.50 22.58
CA THR A 19 15.06 13.09 22.31
C THR A 19 15.70 13.89 21.19
N ILE A 20 14.96 14.18 20.11
CA ILE A 20 15.50 14.84 18.91
C ILE A 20 14.74 16.13 18.51
N GLY A 21 13.62 16.43 19.16
CA GLY A 21 12.89 17.68 19.03
C GLY A 21 11.66 17.60 18.12
N ALA A 22 10.62 18.40 18.44
CA ALA A 22 9.34 18.46 17.72
C ALA A 22 9.47 18.74 16.21
N ASP A 23 10.55 19.40 15.78
CA ASP A 23 10.83 19.66 14.37
C ASP A 23 10.92 18.38 13.51
N PHE A 24 11.28 17.24 14.11
CA PHE A 24 11.31 15.95 13.42
C PHE A 24 9.93 15.35 13.14
N LEU A 25 8.90 15.79 13.86
CA LEU A 25 7.51 15.33 13.70
C LEU A 25 6.69 16.21 12.75
N LYS A 26 7.27 17.31 12.24
CA LYS A 26 6.61 18.19 11.28
C LYS A 26 6.15 17.44 10.06
N THR A 27 4.84 17.52 9.79
CA THR A 27 4.22 16.95 8.61
C THR A 27 4.27 17.94 7.45
N ILE A 28 4.11 17.41 6.23
CA ILE A 28 3.93 18.19 5.00
C ILE A 28 2.46 18.13 4.60
N GLU A 29 1.86 19.29 4.43
CA GLU A 29 0.56 19.47 3.79
C GLU A 29 0.74 19.38 2.26
N PRO A 30 0.07 18.44 1.56
CA PRO A 30 0.13 18.41 0.11
C PRO A 30 -0.53 19.66 -0.45
N THR A 31 0.08 20.26 -1.47
CA THR A 31 -0.53 21.36 -2.22
C THR A 31 -1.74 20.88 -3.02
N ASP A 32 -2.70 21.75 -3.30
CA ASP A 32 -3.89 21.42 -4.11
C ASP A 32 -3.47 20.81 -5.47
N VAL A 33 -3.83 19.54 -5.67
CA VAL A 33 -3.45 18.75 -6.85
C VAL A 33 -4.48 18.76 -7.98
N SER A 34 -5.55 19.54 -7.87
CA SER A 34 -6.65 19.62 -8.85
C SER A 34 -6.25 20.02 -10.29
N ASN A 35 -4.99 20.43 -10.50
CA ASN A 35 -4.45 20.89 -11.78
C ASN A 35 -3.10 20.23 -12.15
N VAL A 36 -2.74 19.08 -11.57
CA VAL A 36 -1.46 18.42 -11.93
C VAL A 36 -1.57 17.79 -13.32
N ASP A 37 -0.58 18.03 -14.18
CA ASP A 37 -0.51 17.42 -15.51
C ASP A 37 -0.21 15.92 -15.39
N GLU A 38 -1.22 15.09 -15.62
CA GLU A 38 -1.11 13.62 -15.60
C GLU A 38 -0.26 13.07 -16.78
N ASN A 39 0.09 13.91 -17.77
CA ASN A 39 0.76 13.50 -19.01
C ASN A 39 2.27 13.82 -19.03
N VAL A 40 2.92 14.04 -17.89
CA VAL A 40 4.37 14.26 -17.83
C VAL A 40 5.11 13.06 -18.41
N LYS A 41 5.62 13.23 -19.64
CA LYS A 41 6.47 12.23 -20.30
C LYS A 41 7.88 12.32 -19.72
N GLY A 42 8.16 11.47 -18.72
CA GLY A 42 9.53 11.19 -18.28
C GLY A 42 10.37 10.58 -19.41
N PRO A 43 11.69 10.46 -19.23
CA PRO A 43 12.53 9.70 -20.14
C PRO A 43 12.11 8.21 -20.11
N ALA A 44 12.40 7.48 -21.19
CA ALA A 44 12.02 6.07 -21.28
C ALA A 44 12.65 5.25 -20.13
N ILE A 45 11.81 4.57 -19.36
CA ILE A 45 12.25 3.62 -18.34
C ILE A 45 12.93 2.44 -19.02
N THR A 46 14.15 2.13 -18.58
CA THR A 46 15.02 1.10 -19.18
C THR A 46 15.22 -0.14 -18.30
N GLN A 47 14.63 -0.13 -17.10
CA GLN A 47 14.68 -1.23 -16.14
C GLN A 47 13.32 -1.34 -15.45
N VAL A 48 12.76 -2.55 -15.39
CA VAL A 48 11.60 -2.85 -14.56
C VAL A 48 11.98 -2.54 -13.10
N PRO A 49 11.23 -1.69 -12.39
CA PRO A 49 11.52 -1.40 -11.00
C PRO A 49 11.10 -2.57 -10.12
N VAL A 50 11.66 -2.60 -8.92
CA VAL A 50 11.17 -3.49 -7.87
C VAL A 50 10.42 -2.61 -6.87
N CYS A 51 9.17 -2.97 -6.55
CA CYS A 51 8.56 -2.57 -5.29
C CYS A 51 8.77 -3.72 -4.29
N SER A 52 8.45 -3.51 -3.02
CA SER A 52 8.49 -4.63 -2.08
C SER A 52 7.32 -4.55 -1.14
N THR A 53 6.59 -5.65 -0.99
CA THR A 53 5.67 -5.82 0.13
C THR A 53 6.41 -6.41 1.32
N GLN A 54 5.78 -6.37 2.50
CA GLN A 54 6.29 -6.99 3.73
C GLN A 54 6.69 -8.46 3.48
N LEU A 55 7.97 -8.80 3.75
CA LEU A 55 8.54 -10.11 3.42
C LEU A 55 7.67 -11.29 3.91
N PRO A 56 7.40 -12.31 3.06
CA PRO A 56 6.86 -13.58 3.55
C PRO A 56 7.86 -14.27 4.48
N VAL A 57 7.32 -15.11 5.37
CA VAL A 57 8.01 -15.73 6.52
C VAL A 57 9.22 -16.59 6.11
N PRO A 58 10.27 -16.68 6.96
CA PRO A 58 11.45 -17.51 6.70
C PRO A 58 11.14 -18.94 6.20
N PRO A 59 11.93 -19.47 5.24
CA PRO A 59 11.64 -20.74 4.55
C PRO A 59 11.36 -21.95 5.46
N VAL A 60 11.96 -21.99 6.65
CA VAL A 60 11.80 -23.07 7.66
C VAL A 60 10.35 -23.31 8.08
N PHE A 61 9.45 -22.33 7.91
CA PHE A 61 8.03 -22.48 8.24
C PHE A 61 7.12 -22.82 7.03
N GLN A 62 7.67 -22.86 5.81
CA GLN A 62 6.88 -23.12 4.58
C GLN A 62 6.50 -24.61 4.46
N GLU A 63 7.43 -25.53 4.75
CA GLU A 63 7.22 -26.98 4.61
C GLU A 63 6.09 -27.57 5.51
N ALA A 64 5.63 -26.82 6.51
CA ALA A 64 4.69 -27.32 7.51
C ALA A 64 3.19 -27.22 7.12
N MET A 65 2.84 -26.52 6.03
CA MET A 65 1.46 -26.04 5.81
C MET A 65 0.77 -26.55 4.51
N GLU A 66 1.38 -27.43 3.72
CA GLU A 66 0.79 -27.94 2.48
C GLU A 66 -0.42 -28.89 2.69
N ARG A 67 -1.66 -28.37 2.65
CA ARG A 67 -2.87 -29.16 2.30
C ARG A 67 -3.85 -28.35 1.41
N LYS A 68 -4.45 -29.02 0.43
CA LYS A 68 -5.10 -28.42 -0.77
C LYS A 68 -6.63 -28.22 -0.66
N ASN A 69 -7.15 -27.18 -1.35
CA ASN A 69 -8.21 -27.24 -2.40
C ASN A 69 -9.12 -25.98 -2.44
N GLY A 70 -9.05 -25.14 -3.49
CA GLY A 70 -10.02 -24.04 -3.72
C GLY A 70 -9.73 -23.26 -5.01
N LEU A 71 -10.77 -22.79 -5.71
CA LEU A 71 -10.78 -22.44 -7.14
C LEU A 71 -10.95 -20.91 -7.43
N TRP A 72 -9.96 -20.08 -7.07
CA TRP A 72 -10.04 -18.60 -7.15
C TRP A 72 -8.62 -17.97 -6.90
N ASP A 73 -8.05 -17.04 -7.69
CA ASP A 73 -6.64 -16.54 -7.57
C ASP A 73 -6.24 -14.98 -7.49
N ILE A 74 -6.87 -13.95 -8.14
CA ILE A 74 -6.58 -12.44 -8.03
C ILE A 74 -6.23 -12.01 -6.61
N VAL A 75 -5.28 -11.07 -6.50
CA VAL A 75 -4.29 -11.20 -5.46
C VAL A 75 -4.62 -10.34 -4.24
N VAL A 76 -5.23 -11.00 -3.26
CA VAL A 76 -5.41 -10.57 -1.88
C VAL A 76 -5.15 -11.79 -0.98
N GLY A 77 -4.68 -11.62 0.26
CA GLY A 77 -4.37 -12.75 1.16
C GLY A 77 -2.95 -12.77 1.71
N LEU A 78 -2.81 -12.87 3.04
CA LEU A 78 -1.54 -13.02 3.74
C LEU A 78 -1.57 -14.26 4.64
N LYS A 79 -1.02 -15.37 4.16
CA LYS A 79 -0.94 -16.67 4.85
C LYS A 79 -2.33 -17.24 5.19
N GLU A 80 -2.84 -16.97 6.39
CA GLU A 80 -4.04 -17.62 6.95
C GLU A 80 -5.35 -16.87 6.68
N HIS A 81 -5.28 -15.59 6.29
CA HIS A 81 -6.45 -14.75 6.07
C HIS A 81 -6.21 -13.69 4.99
N ILE A 82 -7.27 -13.00 4.59
CA ILE A 82 -7.26 -11.87 3.66
C ILE A 82 -7.44 -10.58 4.48
N PRO A 83 -6.38 -9.78 4.68
CA PRO A 83 -6.49 -8.51 5.38
C PRO A 83 -7.25 -7.48 4.54
N ARG A 84 -8.24 -6.83 5.14
CA ARG A 84 -9.03 -5.74 4.55
C ARG A 84 -9.24 -4.65 5.60
N TRP A 85 -9.46 -3.40 5.22
CA TRP A 85 -10.03 -2.43 6.15
C TRP A 85 -11.54 -2.61 6.24
N VAL A 86 -12.16 -2.26 7.37
CA VAL A 86 -13.63 -2.22 7.48
C VAL A 86 -14.19 -1.38 6.32
N PRO A 87 -15.12 -1.90 5.48
CA PRO A 87 -15.68 -1.13 4.37
C PRO A 87 -16.31 0.19 4.83
N GLY A 88 -16.06 1.26 4.08
CA GLY A 88 -16.42 2.64 4.42
C GLY A 88 -15.38 3.37 5.29
N SER A 89 -14.26 2.74 5.65
CA SER A 89 -13.21 3.39 6.43
C SER A 89 -12.49 4.50 5.67
N VAL A 90 -12.06 5.52 6.42
CA VAL A 90 -11.10 6.54 5.97
C VAL A 90 -9.72 6.17 6.49
N ILE A 91 -8.77 5.96 5.58
CA ILE A 91 -7.37 5.64 5.86
C ILE A 91 -6.60 6.97 5.93
N LYS A 92 -6.19 7.35 7.14
CA LYS A 92 -5.56 8.64 7.38
C LYS A 92 -4.06 8.58 7.15
N TRP A 93 -3.49 9.61 6.54
CA TRP A 93 -2.06 9.64 6.23
C TRP A 93 -1.42 11.00 6.53
N ALA A 94 -0.12 10.97 6.83
CA ALA A 94 0.71 12.16 6.97
C ALA A 94 2.06 11.93 6.27
N ALA A 95 2.82 12.98 5.95
CA ALA A 95 4.18 12.85 5.41
C ALA A 95 5.18 13.56 6.31
N TRP A 96 6.20 12.87 6.84
CA TRP A 96 7.22 13.50 7.71
C TRP A 96 8.27 14.25 6.92
N ARG A 97 8.47 15.53 7.22
CA ARG A 97 9.54 16.33 6.61
C ARG A 97 10.92 15.73 6.85
N ALA A 98 11.21 15.29 8.07
CA ALA A 98 12.56 14.91 8.49
C ALA A 98 13.10 13.63 7.84
N GLY A 99 12.28 12.85 7.14
CA GLY A 99 12.76 11.73 6.33
C GLY A 99 13.54 12.17 5.09
N PHE A 100 13.23 13.34 4.52
CA PHE A 100 13.70 13.74 3.19
C PHE A 100 14.97 14.59 3.22
N LYS A 101 15.82 14.43 2.19
CA LYS A 101 17.08 15.18 2.04
C LYS A 101 16.86 16.69 1.88
N SER A 102 15.80 17.09 1.20
CA SER A 102 15.44 18.49 0.96
C SER A 102 13.95 18.74 1.21
N GLN A 103 13.54 20.02 1.26
CA GLN A 103 12.14 20.38 1.45
C GLN A 103 11.34 20.08 0.20
N GLU A 104 11.93 20.40 -0.95
CA GLU A 104 11.38 20.19 -2.29
C GLU A 104 11.11 18.70 -2.58
N ASP A 105 11.96 17.79 -2.08
CA ASP A 105 11.71 16.35 -2.18
C ASP A 105 10.58 15.87 -1.25
N ALA A 106 10.39 16.50 -0.08
CA ALA A 106 9.32 16.17 0.85
C ALA A 106 7.95 16.67 0.32
N ASP A 107 7.91 17.92 -0.12
CA ASP A 107 6.73 18.57 -0.71
C ASP A 107 6.29 17.81 -1.96
N TYR A 108 7.24 17.47 -2.84
CA TYR A 108 6.96 16.68 -4.03
C TYR A 108 6.41 15.29 -3.69
N ALA A 109 7.03 14.55 -2.76
CA ALA A 109 6.56 13.22 -2.40
C ALA A 109 5.16 13.25 -1.76
N ALA A 110 4.86 14.22 -0.89
CA ALA A 110 3.53 14.41 -0.32
C ALA A 110 2.49 14.74 -1.41
N GLN A 111 2.82 15.65 -2.33
CA GLN A 111 1.95 15.99 -3.47
C GLN A 111 1.66 14.78 -4.36
N GLN A 112 2.69 13.98 -4.67
CA GLN A 112 2.55 12.80 -5.52
C GLN A 112 1.72 11.68 -4.85
N LEU A 113 1.79 11.56 -3.52
CA LEU A 113 0.93 10.63 -2.76
C LEU A 113 -0.53 11.11 -2.72
N GLU A 114 -0.78 12.42 -2.60
CA GLU A 114 -2.13 12.98 -2.65
C GLU A 114 -2.81 12.74 -4.02
N ILE A 115 -2.08 12.85 -5.14
CA ILE A 115 -2.61 12.47 -6.46
C ILE A 115 -3.07 11.01 -6.48
N ALA A 116 -2.22 10.09 -5.98
CA ALA A 116 -2.54 8.67 -5.92
C ALA A 116 -3.75 8.38 -5.01
N ALA A 117 -3.81 9.05 -3.86
CA ALA A 117 -4.93 8.99 -2.92
C ALA A 117 -6.24 9.47 -3.56
N GLN A 118 -6.21 10.59 -4.28
CA GLN A 118 -7.37 11.11 -5.00
C GLN A 118 -7.84 10.17 -6.11
N LYS A 119 -6.94 9.53 -6.88
CA LYS A 119 -7.33 8.53 -7.89
C LYS A 119 -8.05 7.32 -7.28
N TRP A 120 -7.62 6.84 -6.11
CA TRP A 120 -8.35 5.79 -5.38
C TRP A 120 -9.70 6.28 -4.80
N ASN A 121 -9.78 7.53 -4.34
CA ASN A 121 -11.02 8.16 -3.88
C ASN A 121 -12.04 8.32 -5.02
N GLU A 122 -11.62 8.84 -6.18
CA GLU A 122 -12.41 8.94 -7.42
C GLU A 122 -12.89 7.56 -7.89
N ALA A 123 -12.02 6.55 -7.79
CA ALA A 123 -12.37 5.17 -8.09
C ALA A 123 -13.43 4.59 -7.13
N ASN A 124 -13.73 5.23 -5.99
CA ASN A 124 -14.78 4.86 -5.04
C ASN A 124 -14.86 3.34 -4.82
N VAL A 125 -13.78 2.78 -4.28
CA VAL A 125 -13.58 1.33 -4.19
C VAL A 125 -14.09 0.71 -2.89
N GLY A 126 -14.65 1.52 -1.98
CA GLY A 126 -15.17 1.07 -0.68
C GLY A 126 -14.33 1.51 0.53
N VAL A 127 -13.24 2.24 0.33
CA VAL A 127 -12.46 2.99 1.33
C VAL A 127 -11.99 4.30 0.70
N THR A 128 -11.62 5.28 1.53
CA THR A 128 -11.03 6.54 1.07
C THR A 128 -9.76 6.90 1.85
N PHE A 129 -8.93 7.75 1.26
CA PHE A 129 -7.74 8.34 1.88
C PHE A 129 -7.99 9.80 2.27
N GLU A 130 -7.45 10.22 3.42
CA GLU A 130 -7.51 11.59 3.94
C GLU A 130 -6.13 11.99 4.50
N TRP A 131 -5.60 13.14 4.09
CA TRP A 131 -4.40 13.71 4.71
C TRP A 131 -4.74 14.32 6.08
N VAL A 132 -3.85 14.16 7.06
CA VAL A 132 -3.97 14.79 8.38
C VAL A 132 -2.68 15.51 8.80
N PRO A 133 -2.78 16.65 9.52
CA PRO A 133 -1.63 17.45 9.90
C PRO A 133 -0.77 16.84 11.01
N LEU A 134 -1.23 15.80 11.71
CA LEU A 134 -0.51 15.21 12.84
C LEU A 134 -0.34 13.70 12.64
N ALA A 135 0.89 13.22 12.70
CA ALA A 135 1.21 11.80 12.51
C ALA A 135 0.57 10.87 13.55
N LYS A 136 0.21 11.37 14.73
CA LYS A 136 -0.57 10.61 15.73
C LYS A 136 -2.00 10.31 15.29
N ASP A 137 -2.59 11.15 14.45
CA ASP A 137 -3.96 11.01 13.95
C ASP A 137 -3.99 10.23 12.61
N ALA A 138 -2.82 9.78 12.15
CA ALA A 138 -2.63 9.04 10.91
C ALA A 138 -2.52 7.52 11.16
N THR A 139 -3.05 6.75 10.21
CA THR A 139 -2.92 5.30 10.12
C THR A 139 -1.56 4.89 9.55
N PHE A 140 -1.02 5.71 8.63
CA PHE A 140 0.35 5.56 8.17
C PHE A 140 1.05 6.89 7.91
N VAL A 141 2.39 6.83 7.91
CA VAL A 141 3.24 7.97 7.58
C VAL A 141 4.07 7.67 6.32
N LEU A 142 4.03 8.59 5.36
CA LEU A 142 4.98 8.67 4.25
C LEU A 142 6.32 9.21 4.74
N THR A 143 7.41 8.51 4.45
CA THR A 143 8.77 8.96 4.77
C THR A 143 9.78 8.41 3.77
N ASN A 144 10.98 9.01 3.69
CA ASN A 144 12.05 8.48 2.84
C ASN A 144 12.69 7.25 3.50
N GLY A 145 12.77 6.14 2.77
CA GLY A 145 13.39 4.90 3.26
C GLY A 145 14.93 4.84 3.12
N GLY A 146 15.57 5.89 2.61
CA GLY A 146 17.01 5.92 2.33
C GLY A 146 17.35 5.27 0.99
N ALA A 147 18.52 4.62 0.89
CA ALA A 147 18.95 3.90 -0.31
C ALA A 147 18.62 2.41 -0.18
N ASN A 148 17.96 1.82 -1.18
CA ASN A 148 17.55 0.42 -1.18
C ASN A 148 17.63 -0.19 -2.60
N GLY A 149 18.82 -0.15 -3.21
CA GLY A 149 19.04 -0.65 -4.57
C GLY A 149 18.15 0.06 -5.60
N THR A 150 17.49 -0.72 -6.45
CA THR A 150 16.47 -0.29 -7.42
C THR A 150 15.04 -0.32 -6.87
N THR A 151 14.87 -0.48 -5.55
CA THR A 151 13.54 -0.44 -4.93
C THR A 151 12.98 0.98 -5.02
N LEU A 152 11.78 1.17 -5.55
CA LEU A 152 11.14 2.49 -5.62
C LEU A 152 10.43 2.86 -4.32
N ALA A 153 9.57 1.97 -3.84
CA ALA A 153 8.80 2.18 -2.62
C ALA A 153 8.48 0.86 -1.91
N ARG A 154 7.81 0.98 -0.75
CA ARG A 154 7.27 -0.13 0.04
C ARG A 154 6.13 0.35 0.93
N ALA A 155 4.98 -0.31 0.81
CA ALA A 155 3.84 -0.19 1.70
C ALA A 155 3.64 -1.45 2.58
N PHE A 156 2.44 -1.58 3.10
CA PHE A 156 1.98 -2.54 4.09
C PHE A 156 0.55 -2.97 3.76
N PHE A 157 0.11 -4.14 4.25
CA PHE A 157 -1.28 -4.59 4.13
C PHE A 157 -2.12 -4.13 5.33
N PRO A 158 -3.47 -4.04 5.21
CA PRO A 158 -4.35 -3.76 6.33
C PRO A 158 -4.02 -4.62 7.56
N ASN A 159 -3.91 -3.99 8.73
CA ASN A 159 -3.46 -4.65 9.95
C ASN A 159 -3.92 -3.90 11.21
N GLY A 160 -3.61 -4.46 12.38
CA GLY A 160 -3.96 -3.88 13.68
C GLY A 160 -2.84 -3.04 14.32
N GLU A 161 -1.76 -2.74 13.60
CA GLU A 161 -0.65 -1.96 14.11
C GLU A 161 -1.06 -0.49 14.30
N ASP A 162 -0.53 0.10 15.36
CA ASP A 162 -0.89 1.46 15.80
C ASP A 162 -0.25 2.56 14.91
N LEU A 163 0.85 2.23 14.21
CA LEU A 163 1.54 3.12 13.27
C LEU A 163 2.15 2.31 12.13
N ASN A 164 1.70 2.57 10.90
CA ASN A 164 2.29 1.99 9.69
C ASN A 164 3.13 3.02 8.90
N TYR A 165 3.87 2.55 7.90
CA TYR A 165 4.72 3.40 7.08
C TYR A 165 4.60 3.05 5.59
N VAL A 166 4.54 4.08 4.75
CA VAL A 166 4.87 3.98 3.32
C VAL A 166 6.26 4.58 3.15
N PHE A 167 7.20 3.80 2.63
CA PHE A 167 8.54 4.25 2.35
C PHE A 167 8.67 4.59 0.87
N VAL A 168 9.16 5.78 0.55
CA VAL A 168 9.69 6.12 -0.77
C VAL A 168 11.21 6.10 -0.72
N TYR A 169 11.87 5.33 -1.58
CA TYR A 169 13.32 5.17 -1.55
C TYR A 169 14.01 6.16 -2.50
N SER A 170 15.31 6.37 -2.28
CA SER A 170 16.13 7.32 -3.06
C SER A 170 16.12 7.07 -4.57
N TYR A 171 15.83 5.84 -5.04
CA TYR A 171 15.75 5.54 -6.46
C TYR A 171 14.51 6.14 -7.13
N ALA A 172 13.38 6.29 -6.42
CA ALA A 172 12.18 6.96 -6.92
C ALA A 172 12.38 8.48 -7.18
N PHE A 173 13.49 9.06 -6.72
CA PHE A 173 13.88 10.44 -6.98
C PHE A 173 14.83 10.59 -8.19
N SER A 174 15.11 9.51 -8.94
CA SER A 174 15.91 9.56 -10.16
C SER A 174 15.22 10.36 -11.28
N GLN A 175 15.96 10.74 -12.32
CA GLN A 175 15.39 11.50 -13.45
C GLN A 175 14.31 10.71 -14.21
N GLU A 176 14.41 9.37 -14.17
CA GLU A 176 13.50 8.42 -14.77
C GLU A 176 12.22 8.26 -13.95
N TRP A 177 12.35 8.10 -12.63
CA TRP A 177 11.20 7.73 -11.77
C TRP A 177 10.51 8.90 -11.09
N LYS A 178 11.20 10.01 -10.82
CA LYS A 178 10.59 11.17 -10.14
C LYS A 178 9.32 11.66 -10.84
N PRO A 179 9.26 11.82 -12.18
CA PRO A 179 8.04 12.23 -12.89
C PRO A 179 6.86 11.25 -12.78
N HIS A 180 7.12 10.00 -12.40
CA HIS A 180 6.16 8.90 -12.31
C HIS A 180 5.90 8.47 -10.86
N MET A 181 6.28 9.30 -9.88
CA MET A 181 6.19 8.95 -8.46
C MET A 181 4.73 8.74 -7.99
N TRP A 182 3.76 9.49 -8.53
CA TRP A 182 2.34 9.23 -8.26
C TRP A 182 1.87 7.87 -8.77
N ASN A 183 2.43 7.37 -9.90
CA ASN A 183 2.14 6.01 -10.38
C ASN A 183 2.65 4.97 -9.37
N VAL A 184 3.88 5.14 -8.88
CA VAL A 184 4.45 4.28 -7.82
C VAL A 184 3.55 4.30 -6.59
N PHE A 185 3.13 5.48 -6.12
CA PHE A 185 2.22 5.55 -4.98
C PHE A 185 0.82 4.97 -5.24
N LEU A 186 0.31 5.04 -6.47
CA LEU A 186 -0.97 4.42 -6.85
C LEU A 186 -0.93 2.89 -6.66
N HIS A 187 0.20 2.28 -7.02
CA HIS A 187 0.50 0.87 -6.78
C HIS A 187 0.65 0.54 -5.28
N GLU A 188 1.47 1.32 -4.55
CA GLU A 188 1.68 1.14 -3.11
C GLU A 188 0.40 1.31 -2.29
N LEU A 189 -0.47 2.27 -2.65
CA LEU A 189 -1.79 2.42 -2.05
C LEU A 189 -2.73 1.24 -2.36
N GLY A 190 -2.51 0.54 -3.47
CA GLY A 190 -3.12 -0.77 -3.74
C GLY A 190 -2.80 -1.78 -2.64
N HIS A 191 -1.54 -1.84 -2.18
CA HIS A 191 -1.17 -2.66 -1.01
C HIS A 191 -1.82 -2.17 0.28
N VAL A 192 -1.86 -0.85 0.50
CA VAL A 192 -2.51 -0.26 1.68
C VAL A 192 -4.00 -0.64 1.75
N ILE A 193 -4.70 -0.79 0.63
CA ILE A 193 -6.11 -1.27 0.61
C ILE A 193 -6.26 -2.80 0.49
N GLY A 194 -5.16 -3.57 0.57
CA GLY A 194 -5.14 -5.03 0.67
C GLY A 194 -4.86 -5.81 -0.63
N LEU A 195 -4.65 -5.12 -1.76
CA LEU A 195 -4.25 -5.75 -3.02
C LEU A 195 -2.79 -6.20 -2.98
N ARG A 196 -2.45 -7.26 -3.69
CA ARG A 196 -1.09 -7.82 -3.84
C ARG A 196 -0.75 -7.88 -5.33
N HIS A 197 0.48 -8.28 -5.65
CA HIS A 197 0.92 -8.37 -7.04
C HIS A 197 0.23 -9.49 -7.83
N GLU A 198 -0.21 -9.22 -9.06
CA GLU A 198 -0.84 -10.22 -9.94
C GLU A 198 0.03 -11.48 -10.15
N PHE A 199 1.36 -11.35 -10.12
CA PHE A 199 2.27 -12.49 -10.24
C PHE A 199 2.37 -13.39 -8.99
N ALA A 200 1.85 -12.99 -7.83
CA ALA A 200 2.00 -13.78 -6.60
C ALA A 200 1.21 -15.10 -6.60
N ILE A 201 0.27 -15.28 -7.54
CA ILE A 201 -0.44 -16.55 -7.76
C ILE A 201 0.50 -17.63 -8.33
N GLY A 202 1.52 -17.23 -9.11
CA GLY A 202 2.44 -18.14 -9.79
C GLY A 202 1.83 -18.90 -10.99
N ASP A 203 0.65 -18.48 -11.47
CA ASP A 203 0.01 -18.94 -12.72
C ASP A 203 0.61 -18.24 -13.96
N VAL A 204 0.89 -16.94 -13.84
CA VAL A 204 1.63 -16.14 -14.83
C VAL A 204 3.13 -16.41 -14.69
N ARG A 205 3.69 -17.28 -15.53
CA ARG A 205 5.13 -17.48 -15.64
C ARG A 205 5.74 -16.44 -16.57
N ASP A 206 6.45 -15.47 -16.00
CA ASP A 206 7.40 -14.63 -16.74
C ASP A 206 8.76 -14.62 -16.02
N GLU A 207 9.84 -14.28 -16.72
CA GLU A 207 11.22 -14.45 -16.24
C GLU A 207 11.58 -13.61 -15.01
N MET A 208 10.72 -12.66 -14.63
CA MET A 208 10.88 -11.78 -13.46
C MET A 208 10.11 -12.23 -12.21
N THR A 209 9.37 -13.35 -12.23
CA THR A 209 8.60 -13.86 -11.08
C THR A 209 9.47 -14.67 -10.09
N ALA A 210 10.71 -14.24 -9.85
CA ALA A 210 11.76 -15.08 -9.27
C ALA A 210 11.49 -15.55 -7.83
N ASP A 211 10.76 -14.75 -7.03
CA ASP A 211 10.34 -15.10 -5.68
C ASP A 211 8.82 -15.06 -5.56
N ARG A 212 8.20 -16.19 -5.18
CA ARG A 212 6.76 -16.26 -4.91
C ARG A 212 6.46 -15.41 -3.67
N GLU A 213 5.64 -14.36 -3.78
CA GLU A 213 5.22 -13.53 -2.63
C GLU A 213 4.31 -14.23 -1.59
N GLY A 214 4.17 -15.55 -1.70
CA GLY A 214 3.54 -16.42 -0.73
C GLY A 214 2.45 -17.29 -1.33
N GLU A 215 2.15 -18.36 -0.62
CA GLU A 215 1.00 -19.21 -0.94
C GLU A 215 -0.31 -18.49 -0.54
N ARG A 216 -1.41 -18.85 -1.23
CA ARG A 216 -2.82 -18.48 -0.91
C ARG A 216 -3.27 -17.04 -1.25
N ALA A 217 -2.88 -16.50 -2.41
CA ALA A 217 -3.57 -15.40 -3.10
C ALA A 217 -4.93 -15.83 -3.74
N VAL A 218 -6.02 -15.00 -3.79
CA VAL A 218 -7.42 -15.48 -4.09
C VAL A 218 -8.49 -14.56 -4.83
N ARG A 219 -8.84 -14.83 -6.12
CA ARG A 219 -10.17 -14.78 -6.82
C ARG A 219 -11.16 -13.64 -6.61
N ILE A 220 -11.01 -12.53 -7.32
CA ILE A 220 -12.17 -11.70 -7.68
C ILE A 220 -12.31 -11.19 -9.14
N GLY A 221 -11.60 -11.76 -10.13
CA GLY A 221 -11.75 -11.36 -11.54
C GLY A 221 -10.96 -12.22 -12.56
N ALA A 222 -10.71 -11.69 -13.75
CA ALA A 222 -9.78 -12.27 -14.73
C ALA A 222 -8.38 -11.64 -14.56
N PRO A 223 -7.27 -12.34 -14.88
CA PRO A 223 -5.94 -11.74 -14.84
C PRO A 223 -5.85 -10.54 -15.79
N ASP A 224 -5.20 -9.47 -15.35
CA ASP A 224 -4.93 -8.29 -16.18
C ASP A 224 -3.43 -7.95 -16.18
N PRO A 225 -2.70 -8.21 -17.28
CA PRO A 225 -1.30 -7.81 -17.44
C PRO A 225 -1.08 -6.30 -17.28
N MET A 226 -2.11 -5.48 -17.53
CA MET A 226 -2.07 -4.02 -17.41
C MET A 226 -2.44 -3.50 -16.01
N SER A 227 -2.90 -4.37 -15.09
CA SER A 227 -3.20 -4.03 -13.69
C SER A 227 -2.15 -3.11 -13.06
N VAL A 228 -2.60 -2.18 -12.21
CA VAL A 228 -1.70 -1.36 -11.39
C VAL A 228 -0.78 -2.20 -10.49
N MET A 229 -1.19 -3.41 -10.14
CA MET A 229 -0.45 -4.35 -9.29
C MET A 229 0.56 -5.25 -10.05
N ASN A 230 0.85 -4.96 -11.32
CA ASN A 230 1.85 -5.70 -12.10
C ASN A 230 3.16 -4.91 -12.27
N TYR A 231 4.29 -5.63 -12.33
CA TYR A 231 5.57 -5.05 -12.70
C TYR A 231 5.73 -5.00 -14.22
N ARG A 232 6.08 -3.83 -14.73
CA ARG A 232 6.28 -3.55 -16.16
C ARG A 232 7.39 -2.51 -16.34
N ASN A 233 7.80 -2.27 -17.59
CA ASN A 233 8.69 -1.16 -17.92
C ASN A 233 7.91 0.18 -17.97
N GLU A 234 6.60 0.14 -18.19
CA GLU A 234 5.73 1.31 -18.12
C GLU A 234 5.36 1.65 -16.66
N PRO A 235 5.15 2.95 -16.31
CA PRO A 235 4.60 3.32 -15.01
C PRO A 235 3.26 2.62 -14.75
N PRO A 236 3.00 2.12 -13.53
CA PRO A 236 1.75 1.46 -13.21
C PRO A 236 0.57 2.45 -13.27
N GLN A 237 -0.54 2.01 -13.86
CA GLN A 237 -1.75 2.82 -14.05
C GLN A 237 -2.96 2.03 -13.58
N LEU A 238 -3.89 2.70 -12.91
CA LEU A 238 -5.14 2.10 -12.44
C LEU A 238 -6.01 1.69 -13.63
N GLN A 239 -6.29 0.39 -13.74
CA GLN A 239 -7.17 -0.15 -14.77
C GLN A 239 -8.61 -0.28 -14.26
N GLN A 240 -9.57 -0.34 -15.18
CA GLN A 240 -10.96 -0.59 -14.85
C GLN A 240 -11.15 -1.95 -14.14
N SER A 241 -10.33 -2.94 -14.49
CA SER A 241 -10.25 -4.26 -13.84
C SER A 241 -9.88 -4.16 -12.35
N ASP A 242 -8.88 -3.34 -12.01
CA ASP A 242 -8.46 -3.07 -10.63
C ASP A 242 -9.62 -2.47 -9.81
N ILE A 243 -10.31 -1.47 -10.39
CA ILE A 243 -11.44 -0.77 -9.75
C ILE A 243 -12.61 -1.72 -9.49
N GLU A 244 -13.02 -2.51 -10.49
CA GLU A 244 -14.15 -3.44 -10.37
C GLU A 244 -13.84 -4.58 -9.39
N SER A 245 -12.62 -5.12 -9.46
CA SER A 245 -12.12 -6.16 -8.54
C SER A 245 -12.12 -5.65 -7.09
N THR A 246 -11.64 -4.44 -6.86
CA THR A 246 -11.53 -3.84 -5.52
C THR A 246 -12.91 -3.45 -4.97
N ARG A 247 -13.79 -2.86 -5.78
CA ARG A 247 -15.20 -2.64 -5.40
C ARG A 247 -15.88 -3.94 -5.00
N LYS A 248 -15.64 -5.02 -5.75
CA LYS A 248 -16.20 -6.33 -5.42
C LYS A 248 -15.62 -6.88 -4.12
N PHE A 249 -14.33 -6.69 -3.84
CA PHE A 249 -13.70 -7.04 -2.55
C PHE A 249 -14.34 -6.33 -1.35
N TYR A 250 -14.51 -5.01 -1.42
CA TYR A 250 -15.08 -4.22 -0.32
C TYR A 250 -16.60 -4.34 -0.20
N SER A 251 -17.31 -4.72 -1.27
CA SER A 251 -18.75 -5.04 -1.21
C SER A 251 -19.07 -6.38 -0.55
N MET A 252 -18.07 -7.23 -0.25
CA MET A 252 -18.31 -8.48 0.48
C MET A 252 -18.69 -8.19 1.94
N THR A 253 -19.88 -8.64 2.34
CA THR A 253 -20.42 -8.50 3.70
C THR A 253 -20.40 -9.83 4.44
N GLU A 254 -20.68 -9.80 5.75
CA GLU A 254 -20.96 -11.00 6.53
C GLU A 254 -22.15 -11.79 5.95
N ASP A 255 -22.17 -13.09 6.21
CA ASP A 255 -23.32 -13.94 5.91
C ASP A 255 -24.49 -13.72 6.91
N ALA A 256 -25.62 -14.38 6.66
CA ALA A 256 -26.81 -14.28 7.53
C ALA A 256 -26.61 -14.77 8.98
N ASN A 257 -25.45 -15.37 9.30
CA ASN A 257 -25.09 -15.85 10.63
C ASN A 257 -24.02 -14.95 11.30
N GLY A 258 -23.65 -13.82 10.69
CA GLY A 258 -22.60 -12.93 11.19
C GLY A 258 -21.18 -13.48 10.97
N LYS A 259 -20.97 -14.36 9.99
CA LYS A 259 -19.63 -14.84 9.64
C LYS A 259 -19.02 -13.94 8.56
N ASN A 260 -17.80 -13.44 8.81
CA ASN A 260 -17.04 -12.67 7.82
C ASN A 260 -17.00 -13.36 6.45
N PRO A 261 -16.96 -12.58 5.35
CA PRO A 261 -16.81 -13.12 4.02
C PRO A 261 -15.52 -13.94 3.89
N SER A 262 -15.50 -14.83 2.91
CA SER A 262 -14.33 -15.66 2.59
C SER A 262 -14.21 -15.71 1.08
N ILE A 263 -12.99 -15.60 0.57
CA ILE A 263 -12.72 -15.84 -0.84
C ILE A 263 -12.15 -17.25 -0.90
N GLY A 264 -12.94 -18.16 -1.45
CA GLY A 264 -12.68 -19.59 -1.32
C GLY A 264 -12.64 -20.09 0.11
N MET A 265 -11.52 -20.70 0.49
CA MET A 265 -11.29 -21.18 1.85
C MET A 265 -10.68 -20.11 2.77
N THR A 266 -10.17 -19.01 2.22
CA THR A 266 -9.43 -18.00 2.99
C THR A 266 -10.39 -16.93 3.49
N GLN A 267 -10.46 -16.76 4.80
CA GLN A 267 -11.37 -15.82 5.46
C GLN A 267 -10.86 -14.38 5.31
N VAL A 268 -11.77 -13.42 5.07
CA VAL A 268 -11.48 -11.99 5.15
C VAL A 268 -11.51 -11.54 6.61
N ILE A 269 -10.47 -10.83 7.04
CA ILE A 269 -10.41 -10.19 8.36
C ILE A 269 -10.37 -8.69 8.15
N ASP A 270 -11.38 -8.03 8.69
CA ASP A 270 -11.50 -6.58 8.68
C ASP A 270 -10.73 -5.97 9.86
N TYR A 271 -9.87 -5.02 9.53
CA TYR A 271 -9.14 -4.18 10.46
C TYR A 271 -9.74 -2.78 10.47
N THR A 272 -9.72 -2.11 11.62
CA THR A 272 -10.10 -0.69 11.72
C THR A 272 -8.84 0.16 11.66
N PRO A 273 -8.74 1.15 10.75
CA PRO A 273 -7.66 2.13 10.76
C PRO A 273 -7.58 2.83 12.13
N ARG A 274 -6.35 3.04 12.61
CA ARG A 274 -6.02 3.75 13.86
C ARG A 274 -5.22 5.01 13.58
#